data_AF-A0A2E5ZND9-F1
#
_entry.id   AF-A0A2E5ZND9-F1
#
_cell.length_a   1.000
_cell.length_b   1.000
_cell.length_c   1.000
_cell.angle_alpha   90.00
_cell.angle_beta   90.00
_cell.angle_gamma   90.00
#
_symmetry.space_group_name_H-M   'P 1'
#
loop_
_entity.id
_entity.type
_entity.pdbx_description
1 polymer ?
#
loop_
_entity_poly.entity_id
_entity_poly.type
_entity_poly.pdbx_seq_one_letter_code
_entity_poly.pdbx_strand_id
1 'polypeptide(L)' 'MHYEVEDYRKKPPTPSWIDWQVPKDKGLDYIGRLAFWTVLIPVVLFGYILAPLPFFIQLVLLDFFIYLQYKNRGDI' A
#
# COMPACT_ATOMS: atom_id res chain seq x y z
N MET A 1 31.61 18.93 -9.07
CA MET A 1 31.22 18.04 -10.19
C MET A 1 29.96 17.30 -9.78
N HIS A 2 28.79 17.85 -10.05
CA HIS A 2 27.52 17.13 -9.93
C HIS A 2 27.15 16.67 -11.32
N TYR A 3 27.57 15.46 -11.67
CA TYR A 3 27.12 14.76 -12.88
C TYR A 3 25.83 13.99 -12.53
N GLU A 4 24.83 14.68 -11.97
CA GLU A 4 23.52 14.05 -11.81
C GLU A 4 22.85 14.12 -13.18
N VAL A 5 23.00 13.04 -13.95
CA VAL A 5 22.35 12.85 -15.25
C VAL A 5 20.85 12.88 -14.98
N GLU A 6 20.21 14.02 -15.22
CA GLU A 6 18.75 14.13 -15.16
C GLU A 6 18.17 13.09 -16.12
N ASP A 7 17.45 12.10 -15.57
CA ASP A 7 16.78 11.11 -16.39
C ASP A 7 15.55 11.74 -17.04
N TYR A 8 15.73 12.30 -18.23
CA TYR A 8 14.67 12.90 -19.04
C TYR A 8 13.71 11.88 -19.66
N ARG A 9 13.85 10.58 -19.38
CA ARG A 9 12.91 9.58 -19.87
C ARG A 9 11.53 9.83 -19.29
N LYS A 10 10.49 9.74 -20.14
CA LYS A 10 9.10 9.76 -19.68
C LYS A 10 8.91 8.61 -18.70
N LYS A 11 8.68 8.94 -17.43
CA LYS A 11 8.27 7.96 -16.42
C LYS A 11 6.98 7.28 -16.91
N PRO A 12 6.81 5.97 -16.68
CA PRO A 12 5.58 5.29 -17.04
C PRO A 12 4.40 5.97 -16.35
N PRO A 13 3.22 5.99 -16.97
CA PRO A 13 2.03 6.54 -16.34
C PRO A 13 1.76 5.78 -15.04
N THR A 14 1.48 6.52 -13.95
CA THR A 14 1.08 5.92 -12.67
C THR A 14 -0.09 4.96 -12.91
N PRO A 15 -0.01 3.70 -12.46
CA PRO A 15 -1.04 2.71 -12.70
C PRO A 15 -2.37 3.12 -12.05
N SER A 16 -3.48 2.61 -12.59
CA SER A 16 -4.78 2.70 -11.93
C SER A 16 -4.78 1.87 -10.64
N TRP A 17 -5.65 2.16 -9.67
CA TRP A 17 -5.74 1.37 -8.44
C TRP A 17 -6.17 -0.09 -8.68
N ILE A 18 -6.79 -0.42 -9.81
CA ILE A 18 -7.16 -1.82 -10.09
C ILE A 18 -5.94 -2.58 -10.65
N ASP A 19 -5.09 -1.88 -11.40
CA ASP A 19 -3.93 -2.47 -12.09
C ASP A 19 -2.62 -2.30 -11.31
N TRP A 20 -2.65 -1.62 -10.17
CA TRP A 20 -1.44 -1.35 -9.39
C TRP A 20 -0.90 -2.63 -8.79
N GLN A 21 0.43 -2.69 -8.72
CA GLN A 21 1.14 -3.73 -8.02
C GLN A 21 2.07 -3.08 -7.01
N VAL A 22 2.21 -3.73 -5.86
CA VAL A 22 3.12 -3.26 -4.81
C VAL A 22 4.56 -3.34 -5.35
N PRO A 23 5.33 -2.25 -5.28
CA PRO A 23 6.75 -2.28 -5.62
C PRO A 23 7.48 -3.35 -4.80
N LYS A 24 8.35 -4.14 -5.45
CA LYS A 24 9.03 -5.29 -4.81
C LYS A 24 9.76 -4.92 -3.52
N ASP A 25 10.37 -3.74 -3.50
CA ASP A 25 11.14 -3.23 -2.36
C ASP A 25 10.26 -2.87 -1.15
N LYS A 26 8.94 -2.72 -1.36
CA LYS A 26 7.96 -2.34 -0.35
C LYS A 26 6.99 -3.46 0.02
N GLY A 27 7.17 -4.66 -0.52
CA GLY A 27 6.30 -5.80 -0.24
C GLY A 27 6.17 -6.10 1.25
N LEU A 28 7.28 -6.05 2.00
CA LEU A 28 7.25 -6.29 3.45
C LEU A 28 6.55 -5.16 4.23
N ASP A 29 6.76 -3.90 3.86
CA ASP A 29 6.06 -2.74 4.47
C ASP A 29 4.55 -2.84 4.22
N TYR A 30 4.15 -3.19 3.01
CA TYR A 30 2.75 -3.41 2.65
C TYR A 30 2.10 -4.54 3.47
N ILE A 31 2.73 -5.73 3.52
CA ILE A 31 2.23 -6.87 4.30
C ILE A 31 2.18 -6.53 5.79
N GLY A 32 3.20 -5.84 6.30
CA GLY A 32 3.25 -5.40 7.70
C GLY A 32 2.11 -4.46 8.05
N ARG A 33 1.80 -3.47 7.19
CA ARG A 33 0.65 -2.57 7.37
C ARG A 33 -0.66 -3.33 7.37
N LEU A 34 -0.87 -4.24 6.41
CA LEU A 34 -2.08 -5.06 6.35
C LEU A 34 -2.27 -5.87 7.63
N ALA A 35 -1.24 -6.61 8.06
CA ALA A 35 -1.30 -7.43 9.26
C ALA A 35 -1.51 -6.58 10.52
N PHE A 36 -0.85 -5.43 10.62
CA PHE A 36 -0.98 -4.53 11.76
C PHE A 36 -2.41 -4.01 11.92
N TRP A 37 -3.03 -3.52 10.85
CA TRP A 37 -4.35 -2.90 10.93
C TRP A 37 -5.50 -3.90 10.89
N THR A 38 -5.36 -5.04 10.21
CA THR A 38 -6.47 -6.01 10.05
C THR A 38 -6.44 -7.14 11.07
N VAL A 39 -5.26 -7.43 11.66
CA VAL A 39 -5.11 -8.51 12.66
C VAL A 39 -4.68 -7.96 14.00
N LEU A 40 -3.54 -7.27 14.07
CA LEU A 40 -2.95 -6.89 15.36
C LEU A 40 -3.83 -5.91 16.13
N ILE A 41 -4.32 -4.85 15.48
CA ILE A 41 -5.22 -3.88 16.12
C ILE A 41 -6.53 -4.53 16.56
N PRO A 42 -7.28 -5.25 15.70
CA PRO A 42 -8.54 -5.84 16.12
C PRO A 42 -8.39 -6.86 17.25
N VAL A 43 -7.37 -7.72 17.17
CA VAL A 43 -7.12 -8.73 18.19
C VAL A 43 -6.69 -8.10 19.52
N VAL A 44 -5.82 -7.09 19.51
CA VAL A 44 -5.35 -6.45 20.75
C VAL A 44 -6.43 -5.58 21.39
N LEU A 45 -7.22 -4.84 20.60
CA LEU A 45 -8.22 -3.92 21.13
C LEU A 45 -9.55 -4.60 21.49
N PHE A 46 -9.96 -5.59 20.71
CA PHE A 46 -11.27 -6.22 20.86
C PHE A 46 -11.20 -7.70 21.25
N GLY A 47 -10.04 -8.35 21.14
CA GLY A 47 -9.88 -9.78 21.46
C GLY A 47 -10.40 -10.73 20.38
N TYR A 48 -10.87 -10.20 19.25
CA TYR A 48 -11.43 -10.96 18.13
C TYR A 48 -11.08 -10.30 16.79
N ILE A 49 -11.18 -11.08 15.71
CA ILE A 49 -11.07 -10.59 14.34
C ILE A 49 -12.46 -10.21 13.85
N LEU A 50 -12.53 -9.24 12.93
CA LEU A 50 -13.77 -8.87 12.27
C LEU A 50 -14.38 -10.07 11.52
N ALA A 51 -15.69 -10.06 11.37
CA ALA A 51 -16.38 -11.02 10.51
C ALA A 51 -15.85 -10.95 9.06
N PRO A 52 -16.01 -12.01 8.24
CA PRO A 52 -15.39 -12.08 6.92
C PRO A 52 -15.71 -10.89 6.00
N LEU A 53 -16.96 -10.42 5.99
CA LEU A 53 -17.38 -9.28 5.18
C LEU A 53 -16.74 -7.96 5.62
N PRO A 54 -16.83 -7.51 6.89
CA PRO A 54 -16.16 -6.29 7.33
C PRO A 54 -14.63 -6.39 7.23
N PHE A 55 -14.05 -7.57 7.42
CA PHE A 55 -12.62 -7.81 7.18
C PHE A 55 -12.24 -7.57 5.71
N PHE A 56 -13.02 -8.10 4.77
CA PHE A 56 -12.81 -7.88 3.33
C PHE A 56 -12.92 -6.39 2.96
N ILE A 57 -13.94 -5.70 3.45
CA ILE A 57 -14.12 -4.26 3.21
C ILE A 57 -12.92 -3.48 3.78
N GLN A 58 -12.45 -3.84 4.98
CA GLN A 58 -11.28 -3.21 5.59
C GLN A 58 -10.02 -3.42 4.74
N LEU A 59 -9.79 -4.63 4.23
CA LEU A 59 -8.65 -4.92 3.35
C LEU A 59 -8.67 -4.06 2.10
N VAL A 60 -9.81 -3.98 1.42
CA VAL A 60 -9.97 -3.19 0.18
C VAL A 60 -9.72 -1.70 0.45
N LEU A 61 -10.28 -1.16 1.54
CA LEU A 61 -10.06 0.23 1.93
C LEU A 61 -8.60 0.50 2.24
N LEU A 62 -7.96 -0.39 2.98
CA LEU A 62 -6.56 -0.23 3.36
C LEU A 62 -5.65 -0.28 2.13
N ASP A 63 -5.89 -1.23 1.22
CA ASP A 63 -5.19 -1.32 -0.06
C ASP A 63 -5.29 0.00 -0.85
N PHE A 64 -6.50 0.56 -0.95
CA PHE A 64 -6.75 1.83 -1.61
C PHE A 64 -5.99 2.99 -0.95
N PHE A 65 -5.96 3.06 0.38
CA PHE A 65 -5.20 4.10 1.09
C PHE A 65 -3.69 3.96 0.91
N ILE A 66 -3.15 2.73 0.88
CA ILE A 66 -1.72 2.53 0.59
C ILE A 66 -1.40 2.96 -0.84
N TYR A 67 -2.23 2.57 -1.81
CA TYR A 67 -2.08 3.02 -3.20
C TYR A 67 -2.05 4.56 -3.28
N LEU A 68 -3.00 5.25 -2.64
CA LEU A 68 -3.02 6.72 -2.60
C LEU A 68 -1.76 7.29 -1.94
N GLN A 69 -1.29 6.68 -0.86
CA GLN A 69 -0.07 7.12 -0.18
C GLN A 69 1.15 6.98 -1.09
N TYR A 70 1.31 5.86 -1.79
CA TYR A 70 2.45 5.63 -2.68
C TYR A 70 2.38 6.54 -3.90
N LYS A 71 1.19 6.73 -4.48
CA LYS A 71 0.96 7.68 -5.57
C LYS A 71 1.31 9.11 -5.17
N ASN A 72 0.87 9.55 -3.99
CA ASN A 72 1.15 10.91 -3.51
C ASN A 72 2.63 11.14 -3.16
N ARG A 73 3.37 10.07 -2.81
CA ARG A 73 4.82 10.12 -2.59
C ARG A 73 5.63 10.06 -3.88
N GLY A 74 5.00 9.77 -5.02
CA GLY A 74 5.69 9.54 -6.30
C GLY A 74 6.48 8.23 -6.33
N ASP A 75 6.09 7.28 -5.47
CA ASP A 75 6.69 5.95 -5.38
C ASP A 75 6.18 5.01 -6.48
N ILE A 76 5.03 5.35 -7.08
CA ILE A 76 4.35 4.71 -8.20
C ILE A 76 3.78 5.76 -9.17
#